data_AF-M2MT08-F1
#
_entry.id   AF-M2MT08-F1
#
_cell.length_a   1.000
_cell.length_b   1.000
_cell.length_c   1.000
_cell.angle_alpha   90.00
_cell.angle_beta   90.00
_cell.angle_gamma   90.00
#
_symmetry.space_group_name_H-M   'P 1'
#
loop_
_entity.id
_entity.type
_entity.pdbx_description
1 polymer ?
#
loop_
_entity_poly.entity_id
_entity_poly.type
_entity_poly.pdbx_seq_one_letter_code
_entity_poly.pdbx_strand_id
1 'polypeptide(L)'
;MAEHEPQIQITREGYRAVMRIQLTQSKTTAEKRWAQLKAQSWPPWKHERTAMDSFITPEYGMTRVGVTLRRMREAGYGMTAWERAAEMYAGWDVDGTPTIQTRAYMRTEGIPNGPETEVWVARISATRTAQEAWAAYLAYEDAKLPSNPDVLLAIFKKLHSEEQRQAEASGKQHARKSKHVLPGDRREVEPLPPSIHLYTYTRTPVPTVDSFHRQLCISGVTLSGPTLAFIVANASRLQLGFHYLETSPYKPAIHRMLSLDPHVDANDIPVPVFTAVIQLLCRFPNVPMAKKRHKPRPIWPTFYSTEPLLVKQSLNLRHPLVFALELLHIRRPTFRPAWNAVLRGLVHQQTLKSMRFLGESGEMQESESDSGLGNEKGAILAYRLVRRTLAMLQELHVDLDMYGFHYLCIAVENATLACCRILQRDIGTNLAQADQHVADRSAVREAVDLLRSSSHSKRLKNEFALLVGLDTEASQTTPADARLPRLLLAPSTAVLHAYVRALGWMADYAGILAVVKFTVEYRMELLTRQAQERNAEEMVRKVIVATRVFLERSWLENGDGGKVVRETDLQDGDRRLQNLRRLHLPASADTVAEVQALIETVPEWQGWASDEEVEEYCSDWRFRHVRDMS
;
A
#
# COMPACT_ATOMS: atom_id res chain seq x y z
N MET A 1 -2.31 -23.81 31.41
CA MET A 1 -0.89 -24.07 31.02
C MET A 1 -0.15 -24.91 32.05
N ALA A 2 -0.35 -24.67 33.36
CA ALA A 2 0.00 -25.64 34.40
C ALA A 2 -0.90 -26.91 34.40
N GLU A 3 -1.97 -26.89 33.61
CA GLU A 3 -2.99 -27.94 33.49
C GLU A 3 -2.69 -29.01 32.42
N HIS A 4 -1.57 -28.89 31.68
CA HIS A 4 -1.17 -29.90 30.69
C HIS A 4 -0.09 -30.82 31.29
N GLU A 5 -0.20 -32.12 31.06
CA GLU A 5 0.83 -33.12 31.39
C GLU A 5 1.53 -33.61 30.11
N PRO A 6 2.87 -33.53 30.02
CA PRO A 6 3.79 -32.86 30.95
C PRO A 6 3.63 -31.34 30.91
N GLN A 7 3.96 -30.67 32.02
CA GLN A 7 3.94 -29.21 32.10
C GLN A 7 4.91 -28.64 31.06
N ILE A 8 4.36 -27.90 30.09
CA ILE A 8 5.16 -27.26 29.05
C ILE A 8 5.88 -26.07 29.68
N GLN A 9 7.18 -26.22 29.92
CA GLN A 9 8.03 -25.12 30.35
C GLN A 9 8.28 -24.17 29.17
N ILE A 10 7.78 -22.95 29.27
CA ILE A 10 7.97 -21.93 28.23
C ILE A 10 9.29 -21.21 28.51
N THR A 11 10.21 -21.25 27.54
CA THR A 11 11.47 -20.50 27.63
C THR A 11 11.22 -18.99 27.53
N ARG A 12 12.22 -18.18 27.91
CA ARG A 12 12.21 -16.72 27.71
C ARG A 12 11.83 -16.38 26.26
N GLU A 13 12.42 -17.06 25.28
CA GLU A 13 12.16 -16.88 23.85
C GLU A 13 10.72 -17.23 23.49
N GLY A 14 10.14 -18.25 24.12
CA GLY A 14 8.73 -18.61 23.96
C GLY A 14 7.79 -17.50 24.43
N TYR A 15 8.03 -16.92 25.62
CA TYR A 15 7.28 -15.77 26.10
C TYR A 15 7.41 -14.57 25.15
N ARG A 16 8.63 -14.26 24.70
CA ARG A 16 8.90 -13.19 23.73
C ARG A 16 8.17 -13.39 22.41
N ALA A 17 8.15 -14.63 21.89
CA ALA A 17 7.45 -14.96 20.65
C ALA A 17 5.95 -14.69 20.78
N VAL A 18 5.34 -15.13 21.90
CA VAL A 18 3.93 -14.85 22.19
C VAL A 18 3.66 -13.35 22.30
N MET A 19 4.50 -12.61 23.02
CA MET A 19 4.37 -11.16 23.17
C MET A 19 4.43 -10.41 21.84
N ARG A 20 5.34 -10.79 20.93
CA ARG A 20 5.44 -10.17 19.58
C ARG A 20 4.16 -10.31 18.79
N ILE A 21 3.55 -11.49 18.84
CA ILE A 21 2.29 -11.75 18.14
C ILE A 21 1.16 -10.96 18.80
N GLN A 22 1.08 -10.93 20.13
CA GLN A 22 0.05 -10.18 20.84
C GLN A 22 0.16 -8.65 20.61
N LEU A 23 1.38 -8.11 20.46
CA LEU A 23 1.62 -6.70 20.16
C LEU A 23 1.23 -6.29 18.73
N THR A 24 1.11 -7.22 17.78
CA THR A 24 0.66 -6.92 16.41
C THR A 24 -0.85 -7.05 16.23
N GLN A 25 -1.52 -7.77 17.13
CA GLN A 25 -2.96 -7.98 17.08
C GLN A 25 -3.77 -6.74 17.45
N SER A 26 -5.03 -6.67 17.01
CA SER A 26 -5.96 -5.60 17.35
C SER A 26 -6.23 -5.51 18.86
N LYS A 27 -6.69 -4.34 19.34
CA LYS A 27 -7.12 -4.16 20.73
C LYS A 27 -8.37 -4.98 21.05
N THR A 28 -8.35 -5.67 22.19
CA THR A 28 -9.54 -6.35 22.73
C THR A 28 -10.57 -5.31 23.16
N THR A 29 -11.81 -5.74 23.41
CA THR A 29 -12.87 -4.84 23.91
C THR A 29 -12.50 -4.20 25.24
N ALA A 30 -11.85 -4.94 26.14
CA ALA A 30 -11.35 -4.42 27.41
C ALA A 30 -10.24 -3.38 27.22
N GLU A 31 -9.24 -3.67 26.36
CA GLU A 31 -8.16 -2.73 26.04
C GLU A 31 -8.70 -1.46 25.37
N LYS A 32 -9.74 -1.57 24.53
CA LYS A 32 -10.41 -0.41 23.92
C LYS A 32 -11.10 0.46 24.98
N ARG A 33 -11.85 -0.14 25.91
CA ARG A 33 -12.50 0.59 27.02
C ARG A 33 -11.45 1.28 27.90
N TRP A 34 -10.38 0.59 28.26
CA TRP A 34 -9.29 1.18 29.04
C TRP A 34 -8.63 2.36 28.32
N ALA A 35 -8.34 2.22 27.02
CA ALA A 35 -7.77 3.30 26.24
C ALA A 35 -8.69 4.53 26.13
N GLN A 36 -10.01 4.35 26.16
CA GLN A 36 -10.98 5.46 26.18
C GLN A 36 -10.99 6.24 27.50
N LEU A 37 -10.60 5.61 28.60
CA LEU A 37 -10.53 6.23 29.94
C LEU A 37 -9.20 6.94 30.19
N LYS A 38 -8.24 6.87 29.27
CA LYS A 38 -6.96 7.57 29.43
C LYS A 38 -7.14 9.07 29.25
N ALA A 39 -6.68 9.84 30.25
CA ALA A 39 -6.65 11.29 30.22
C ALA A 39 -5.90 11.80 28.97
N GLN A 40 -6.24 13.00 28.53
CA GLN A 40 -5.55 13.65 27.41
C GLN A 40 -4.23 14.32 27.82
N SER A 41 -3.99 14.49 29.12
CA SER A 41 -2.69 14.93 29.67
C SER A 41 -1.64 13.82 29.57
N TRP A 42 -0.37 14.22 29.64
CA TRP A 42 0.77 13.31 29.75
C TRP A 42 1.39 13.40 31.16
N PRO A 43 1.58 12.28 31.89
CA PRO A 43 1.22 10.91 31.52
C PRO A 43 -0.30 10.66 31.44
N PRO A 44 -0.75 9.71 30.60
CA PRO A 44 -2.16 9.39 30.34
C PRO A 44 -2.80 8.55 31.47
N TRP A 45 -2.90 9.13 32.66
CA TRP A 45 -3.58 8.52 33.81
C TRP A 45 -5.07 8.26 33.53
N LYS A 46 -5.66 7.28 34.22
CA LYS A 46 -7.10 7.01 34.14
C LYS A 46 -7.88 8.24 34.59
N HIS A 47 -8.85 8.67 33.79
CA HIS A 47 -9.81 9.70 34.13
C HIS A 47 -11.22 9.11 34.08
N GLU A 48 -11.89 9.09 35.23
CA GLU A 48 -13.23 8.54 35.38
C GLU A 48 -14.24 9.50 34.76
N ARG A 49 -14.99 9.02 33.75
CA ARG A 49 -16.00 9.84 33.05
C ARG A 49 -17.38 9.64 33.65
N THR A 50 -17.64 8.43 34.14
CA THR A 50 -18.89 8.02 34.77
C THR A 50 -18.61 7.29 36.07
N ALA A 51 -19.59 7.25 36.99
CA ALA A 51 -19.45 6.51 38.25
C ALA A 51 -19.21 5.01 38.03
N MET A 52 -19.68 4.44 36.91
CA MET A 52 -19.44 3.04 36.53
C MET A 52 -17.97 2.77 36.17
N ASP A 53 -17.20 3.79 35.80
CA ASP A 53 -15.79 3.64 35.45
C ASP A 53 -14.89 3.41 36.67
N SER A 54 -15.38 3.70 37.88
CA SER A 54 -14.65 3.48 39.14
C SER A 54 -14.23 2.01 39.32
N PHE A 55 -15.10 1.08 38.91
CA PHE A 55 -14.84 -0.37 38.96
C PHE A 55 -13.81 -0.85 37.93
N ILE A 56 -13.44 -0.02 36.95
CA ILE A 56 -12.44 -0.38 35.94
C ILE A 56 -11.04 -0.14 36.54
N THR A 57 -10.43 -1.22 37.04
CA THR A 57 -9.10 -1.20 37.63
C THR A 57 -7.99 -1.29 36.58
N PRO A 58 -6.73 -0.94 36.92
CA PRO A 58 -5.58 -1.17 36.05
C PRO A 58 -5.44 -2.62 35.56
N GLU A 59 -5.87 -3.59 36.36
CA GLU A 59 -5.87 -5.01 36.01
C GLU A 59 -6.86 -5.33 34.88
N TYR A 60 -8.03 -4.70 34.86
CA TYR A 60 -8.99 -4.81 33.75
C TYR A 60 -8.41 -4.27 32.44
N GLY A 61 -7.64 -3.18 32.55
CA GLY A 61 -6.97 -2.55 31.42
C GLY A 61 -5.68 -3.22 30.95
N MET A 62 -5.27 -4.31 31.61
CA MET A 62 -4.01 -4.99 31.29
C MET A 62 -4.08 -5.61 29.89
N THR A 63 -3.10 -5.29 29.06
CA THR A 63 -3.04 -5.88 27.72
C THR A 63 -2.69 -7.36 27.79
N ARG A 64 -2.98 -8.11 26.73
CA ARG A 64 -2.55 -9.53 26.62
C ARG A 64 -1.04 -9.68 26.84
N VAL A 65 -0.26 -8.71 26.37
CA VAL A 65 1.19 -8.63 26.53
C VAL A 65 1.54 -8.40 27.99
N GLY A 66 0.86 -7.47 28.67
CA GLY A 66 1.01 -7.25 30.11
C GLY A 66 0.75 -8.52 30.93
N VAL A 67 -0.31 -9.25 30.62
CA VAL A 67 -0.61 -10.54 31.27
C VAL A 67 0.51 -11.56 31.03
N THR A 68 1.03 -11.62 29.80
CA THR A 68 2.13 -12.52 29.44
C THR A 68 3.44 -12.14 30.13
N LEU A 69 3.75 -10.85 30.25
CA LEU A 69 4.90 -10.32 31.01
C LEU A 69 4.79 -10.66 32.50
N ARG A 70 3.59 -10.53 33.08
CA ARG A 70 3.34 -10.91 34.48
C ARG A 70 3.61 -12.40 34.70
N ARG A 71 3.09 -13.27 33.83
CA ARG A 71 3.34 -14.71 33.89
C ARG A 71 4.82 -15.07 33.70
N MET A 72 5.52 -14.36 32.81
CA MET A 72 6.96 -14.53 32.62
C MET A 72 7.73 -14.20 33.90
N ARG A 73 7.35 -13.13 34.61
CA ARG A 73 7.94 -12.74 35.90
C ARG A 73 7.61 -13.77 37.00
N GLU A 74 6.38 -14.25 37.06
CA GLU A 74 5.94 -15.32 37.98
C GLU A 74 6.69 -16.64 37.74
N ALA A 75 7.09 -16.92 36.49
CA ALA A 75 7.95 -18.05 36.14
C ALA A 75 9.44 -17.85 36.50
N GLY A 76 9.81 -16.70 37.09
CA GLY A 76 11.18 -16.41 37.55
C GLY A 76 12.08 -15.72 36.53
N TYR A 77 11.58 -15.34 35.34
CA TYR A 77 12.38 -14.63 34.35
C TYR A 77 12.44 -13.13 34.65
N GLY A 78 13.63 -12.61 34.94
CA GLY A 78 13.89 -11.17 35.08
C GLY A 78 13.78 -10.39 33.76
N MET A 79 13.40 -9.12 33.84
CA MET A 79 13.19 -8.24 32.67
C MET A 79 14.51 -7.65 32.15
N THR A 80 14.78 -7.84 30.87
CA THR A 80 15.83 -7.15 30.10
C THR A 80 15.26 -5.87 29.47
N ALA A 81 16.10 -5.18 28.70
CA ALA A 81 15.68 -4.08 27.83
C ALA A 81 14.47 -4.40 26.95
N TRP A 82 14.47 -5.60 26.35
CA TRP A 82 13.42 -6.01 25.44
C TRP A 82 12.08 -6.18 26.16
N GLU A 83 12.07 -6.82 27.34
CA GLU A 83 10.83 -6.93 28.12
C GLU A 83 10.35 -5.57 28.63
N ARG A 84 11.27 -4.68 29.03
CA ARG A 84 10.92 -3.30 29.43
C ARG A 84 10.31 -2.50 28.28
N ALA A 85 10.86 -2.63 27.07
CA ALA A 85 10.28 -2.02 25.88
C ALA A 85 8.90 -2.62 25.55
N ALA A 86 8.72 -3.93 25.72
CA ALA A 86 7.41 -4.58 25.55
C ALA A 86 6.38 -4.10 26.58
N GLU A 87 6.79 -3.84 27.82
CA GLU A 87 5.96 -3.28 28.89
C GLU A 87 5.46 -1.86 28.52
N MET A 88 6.33 -1.04 27.91
CA MET A 88 5.96 0.28 27.39
C MET A 88 4.91 0.20 26.28
N TYR A 89 5.07 -0.72 25.33
CA TYR A 89 4.05 -0.93 24.31
C TYR A 89 2.74 -1.51 24.89
N ALA A 90 2.84 -2.27 25.97
CA ALA A 90 1.71 -2.80 26.74
C ALA A 90 0.99 -1.72 27.57
N GLY A 91 1.54 -0.52 27.68
CA GLY A 91 0.88 0.65 28.28
C GLY A 91 1.45 1.12 29.62
N TRP A 92 2.64 0.66 30.02
CA TRP A 92 3.28 1.02 31.28
C TRP A 92 4.79 1.27 31.10
N ASP A 93 5.29 2.38 31.62
CA ASP A 93 6.72 2.70 31.67
C ASP A 93 7.37 2.02 32.89
N VAL A 94 8.71 1.95 32.91
CA VAL A 94 9.51 1.28 33.95
C VAL A 94 9.43 1.96 35.31
N ASP A 95 9.00 3.23 35.34
CA ASP A 95 8.74 4.00 36.55
C ASP A 95 7.29 3.85 37.07
N GLY A 96 6.48 3.01 36.41
CA GLY A 96 5.07 2.79 36.75
C GLY A 96 4.12 3.85 36.19
N THR A 97 4.61 4.81 35.40
CA THR A 97 3.73 5.75 34.71
C THR A 97 3.02 5.09 33.52
N PRO A 98 1.75 5.43 33.25
CA PRO A 98 1.03 4.85 32.11
C PRO A 98 1.54 5.44 30.79
N THR A 99 1.58 4.63 29.74
CA THR A 99 1.88 5.04 28.35
C THR A 99 0.71 4.71 27.43
N ILE A 100 0.78 5.06 26.14
CA ILE A 100 -0.24 4.62 25.18
C ILE A 100 -0.01 3.17 24.78
N GLN A 101 -1.04 2.34 24.93
CA GLN A 101 -1.04 0.95 24.45
C GLN A 101 -0.89 0.94 22.93
N THR A 102 0.29 0.55 22.45
CA THR A 102 0.72 0.78 21.08
C THR A 102 1.03 -0.54 20.41
N ARG A 103 0.46 -0.76 19.23
CA ARG A 103 0.71 -1.97 18.43
C ARG A 103 2.03 -1.81 17.69
N ALA A 104 2.93 -2.75 17.89
CA ALA A 104 4.30 -2.68 17.41
C ALA A 104 4.81 -4.05 16.97
N TYR A 105 5.63 -4.05 15.93
CA TYR A 105 6.40 -5.23 15.53
C TYR A 105 7.79 -5.12 16.16
N MET A 106 8.04 -5.91 17.21
CA MET A 106 9.34 -5.95 17.89
C MET A 106 10.27 -6.97 17.22
N ARG A 107 11.55 -6.62 17.05
CA ARG A 107 12.57 -7.49 16.48
C ARG A 107 13.00 -8.58 17.48
N THR A 108 13.59 -9.66 16.97
CA THR A 108 14.32 -10.64 17.80
C THR A 108 15.60 -10.01 18.32
N GLU A 109 15.89 -10.15 19.63
CA GLU A 109 17.21 -9.80 20.17
C GLU A 109 18.28 -10.57 19.37
N GLY A 110 19.29 -9.86 18.89
CA GLY A 110 20.32 -10.38 17.98
C GLY A 110 21.08 -9.29 17.23
N ILE A 111 20.58 -8.05 17.24
CA ILE A 111 21.30 -6.86 16.75
C ILE A 111 21.65 -6.00 17.96
N PRO A 112 22.94 -5.67 18.18
CA PRO A 112 23.44 -5.07 19.42
C PRO A 112 23.12 -3.57 19.47
N ASN A 113 21.85 -3.22 19.61
CA ASN A 113 21.52 -1.88 20.07
C ASN A 113 21.48 -1.92 21.60
N GLY A 114 22.20 -0.98 22.22
CA GLY A 114 22.38 -0.98 23.68
C GLY A 114 21.03 -1.08 24.41
N PRO A 115 20.97 -1.79 25.55
CA PRO A 115 19.71 -2.12 26.23
C PRO A 115 18.84 -0.89 26.55
N GLU A 116 19.43 0.27 26.76
CA GLU A 116 18.69 1.50 27.05
C GLU A 116 18.04 2.14 25.81
N THR A 117 18.55 1.86 24.61
CA THR A 117 18.02 2.42 23.36
C THR A 117 16.60 1.91 23.09
N GLU A 118 16.36 0.61 23.26
CA GLU A 118 15.06 0.00 22.97
C GLU A 118 13.93 0.60 23.82
N VAL A 119 14.27 0.89 25.09
CA VAL A 119 13.40 1.56 26.06
C VAL A 119 13.02 2.96 25.56
N TRP A 120 13.99 3.77 25.14
CA TRP A 120 13.70 5.12 24.62
C TRP A 120 12.92 5.11 23.30
N VAL A 121 13.19 4.17 22.41
CA VAL A 121 12.42 3.96 21.18
C VAL A 121 10.96 3.66 21.51
N ALA A 122 10.72 2.77 22.48
CA ALA A 122 9.38 2.42 22.91
C ALA A 122 8.67 3.61 23.59
N ARG A 123 9.36 4.36 24.45
CA ARG A 123 8.84 5.56 25.12
C ARG A 123 8.38 6.63 24.12
N ILE A 124 9.18 6.93 23.10
CA ILE A 124 8.80 7.89 22.04
C ILE A 124 7.64 7.34 21.19
N SER A 125 7.66 6.05 20.87
CA SER A 125 6.65 5.43 20.00
C SER A 125 5.28 5.33 20.69
N ALA A 126 5.26 5.05 22.00
CA ALA A 126 4.08 4.87 22.84
C ALA A 126 3.47 6.19 23.36
N THR A 127 3.63 7.27 22.60
CA THR A 127 3.00 8.58 22.83
C THR A 127 1.78 8.77 21.93
N ARG A 128 0.86 9.65 22.31
CA ARG A 128 -0.35 10.01 21.54
C ARG A 128 -0.07 11.12 20.53
N THR A 129 0.62 12.17 20.98
CA THR A 129 0.86 13.39 20.19
C THR A 129 2.33 13.53 19.80
N ALA A 130 2.63 14.35 18.79
CA ALA A 130 4.02 14.69 18.46
C ALA A 130 4.70 15.54 19.54
N GLN A 131 3.94 16.32 20.31
CA GLN A 131 4.47 17.11 21.43
C GLN A 131 4.96 16.22 22.58
N GLU A 132 4.19 15.19 22.94
CA GLU A 132 4.61 14.16 23.89
C GLU A 132 5.85 13.41 23.40
N ALA A 133 5.87 13.01 22.11
CA ALA A 133 7.02 12.35 21.50
C ALA A 133 8.28 13.24 21.54
N TRP A 134 8.11 14.53 21.28
CA TRP A 134 9.19 15.52 21.34
C TRP A 134 9.70 15.72 22.76
N ALA A 135 8.81 15.78 23.76
CA ALA A 135 9.19 15.82 25.17
C ALA A 135 10.04 14.59 25.57
N ALA A 136 9.63 13.40 25.14
CA ALA A 136 10.38 12.17 25.38
C ALA A 136 11.76 12.16 24.68
N TYR A 137 11.86 12.73 23.48
CA TYR A 137 13.15 12.89 22.78
C TYR A 137 14.07 13.90 23.49
N LEU A 138 13.53 15.03 23.97
CA LEU A 138 14.32 16.00 24.74
C LEU A 138 14.84 15.40 26.04
N ALA A 139 14.03 14.58 26.73
CA ALA A 139 14.48 13.85 27.92
C ALA A 139 15.59 12.83 27.60
N TYR A 140 15.60 12.24 26.40
CA TYR A 140 16.69 11.40 25.93
C TYR A 140 17.97 12.21 25.67
N GLU A 141 17.88 13.41 25.09
CA GLU A 141 19.03 14.31 24.96
C GLU A 141 19.59 14.73 26.33
N ASP A 142 18.70 15.04 27.28
CA ASP A 142 19.06 15.47 28.62
C ASP A 142 19.75 14.32 29.41
N ALA A 143 19.44 13.06 29.09
CA ALA A 143 20.14 11.88 29.61
C ALA A 143 21.57 11.71 29.06
N LYS A 144 22.00 12.56 28.10
CA LYS A 144 23.35 12.59 27.50
C LYS A 144 23.78 11.24 26.89
N LEU A 145 22.82 10.46 26.40
CA LEU A 145 23.07 9.21 25.71
C LEU A 145 23.60 9.46 24.29
N PRO A 146 24.42 8.55 23.72
CA PRO A 146 24.91 8.70 22.36
C PRO A 146 23.76 8.67 21.37
N SER A 147 23.86 9.47 20.30
CA SER A 147 22.83 9.54 19.25
C SER A 147 22.64 8.17 18.60
N ASN A 148 21.43 7.62 18.72
CA ASN A 148 21.11 6.31 18.16
C ASN A 148 20.15 6.43 16.95
N PRO A 149 20.44 5.77 15.81
CA PRO A 149 19.59 5.85 14.63
C PRO A 149 18.15 5.38 14.88
N ASP A 150 17.92 4.40 15.75
CA ASP A 150 16.57 3.88 16.02
C ASP A 150 15.71 4.87 16.83
N VAL A 151 16.32 5.59 17.78
CA VAL A 151 15.66 6.67 18.53
C VAL A 151 15.29 7.82 17.58
N LEU A 152 16.23 8.22 16.72
CA LEU A 152 15.98 9.21 15.68
C LEU A 152 14.87 8.77 14.72
N LEU A 153 14.85 7.50 14.31
CA LEU A 153 13.79 6.97 13.47
C LEU A 153 12.42 7.05 14.16
N ALA A 154 12.33 6.74 15.45
CA ALA A 154 11.09 6.82 16.21
C ALA A 154 10.52 8.24 16.22
N ILE A 155 11.36 9.25 16.48
CA ILE A 155 10.91 10.65 16.48
C ILE A 155 10.59 11.15 15.06
N PHE A 156 11.41 10.82 14.05
CA PHE A 156 11.10 11.18 12.66
C PHE A 156 9.76 10.62 12.20
N LYS A 157 9.40 9.40 12.61
CA LYS A 157 8.09 8.82 12.31
C LYS A 157 6.95 9.64 12.90
N LYS A 158 7.10 10.14 14.14
CA LYS A 158 6.10 10.97 14.83
C LYS A 158 5.98 12.36 14.19
N LEU A 159 7.11 13.01 13.89
CA LEU A 159 7.13 14.31 13.20
C LEU A 159 6.48 14.22 11.82
N HIS A 160 6.82 13.18 11.05
CA HIS A 160 6.23 12.98 9.72
C HIS A 160 4.71 12.75 9.78
N SER A 161 4.23 11.95 10.74
CA SER A 161 2.78 11.77 10.94
C SER A 161 2.08 13.07 11.36
N GLU A 162 2.78 13.98 12.03
CA GLU A 162 2.25 15.31 12.35
C GLU A 162 2.06 16.14 11.08
N GLU A 163 3.11 16.23 10.26
CA GLU A 163 3.05 16.98 9.00
C GLU A 163 1.95 16.47 8.07
N GLN A 164 1.74 15.15 7.99
CA GLN A 164 0.65 14.54 7.22
C GLN A 164 -0.72 14.98 7.76
N ARG A 165 -0.92 14.92 9.07
CA ARG A 165 -2.16 15.36 9.70
C ARG A 165 -2.44 16.84 9.46
N GLN A 166 -1.44 17.71 9.61
CA GLN A 166 -1.58 19.15 9.37
C GLN A 166 -1.93 19.44 7.91
N ALA A 167 -1.35 18.69 6.96
CA ALA A 167 -1.67 18.80 5.54
C ALA A 167 -3.10 18.35 5.24
N GLU A 168 -3.57 17.25 5.85
CA GLU A 168 -4.94 16.76 5.72
C GLU A 168 -5.96 17.73 6.33
N ALA A 169 -5.67 18.32 7.49
CA ALA A 169 -6.55 19.32 8.11
C ALA A 169 -6.66 20.61 7.29
N SER A 170 -5.61 20.97 6.54
CA SER A 170 -5.59 22.15 5.67
C SER A 170 -6.29 21.91 4.32
N GLY A 171 -6.34 20.66 3.86
CA GLY A 171 -7.10 20.27 2.68
C GLY A 171 -8.59 20.23 2.99
N LYS A 172 -9.41 21.03 2.29
CA LYS A 172 -10.89 21.00 2.35
C LYS A 172 -11.50 19.71 1.76
N GLN A 173 -10.93 18.54 2.02
CA GLN A 173 -11.49 17.27 1.61
C GLN A 173 -12.28 16.67 2.78
N HIS A 174 -13.49 16.20 2.46
CA HIS A 174 -14.42 15.56 3.37
C HIS A 174 -13.70 14.66 4.36
N ALA A 175 -13.79 15.01 5.64
CA ALA A 175 -13.60 14.09 6.74
C ALA A 175 -14.62 12.95 6.53
N ARG A 176 -14.26 11.95 5.71
CA ARG A 176 -14.89 10.64 5.78
C ARG A 176 -14.83 10.29 7.25
N LYS A 177 -15.99 10.05 7.86
CA LYS A 177 -16.14 9.64 9.26
C LYS A 177 -15.40 8.30 9.42
N SER A 178 -14.07 8.36 9.47
CA SER A 178 -13.24 7.21 9.77
C SER A 178 -13.60 6.90 11.21
N LYS A 179 -14.15 5.71 11.45
CA LYS A 179 -14.48 5.21 12.80
C LYS A 179 -13.37 5.66 13.75
N HIS A 180 -13.73 6.28 14.87
CA HIS A 180 -12.78 6.84 15.84
C HIS A 180 -11.81 5.74 16.29
N VAL A 181 -10.60 5.70 15.72
CA VAL A 181 -9.59 4.72 16.10
C VAL A 181 -8.82 5.28 17.28
N LEU A 182 -8.53 4.42 18.25
CA LEU A 182 -7.89 4.82 19.50
C LEU A 182 -6.37 5.03 19.30
N PRO A 183 -5.74 5.86 20.15
CA PRO A 183 -4.29 6.04 20.16
C PRO A 183 -3.55 4.70 20.20
N GLY A 184 -2.44 4.63 19.47
CA GLY A 184 -1.57 3.45 19.41
C GLY A 184 -2.08 2.29 18.56
N ASP A 185 -3.30 2.36 18.00
CA ASP A 185 -3.73 1.44 16.93
C ASP A 185 -3.28 1.96 15.56
N ARG A 186 -3.20 3.28 15.36
CA ARG A 186 -2.66 3.86 14.12
C ARG A 186 -1.23 4.35 14.33
N ARG A 187 -0.55 4.50 13.21
CA ARG A 187 0.73 5.19 13.13
C ARG A 187 0.57 6.71 13.23
N GLU A 188 -0.61 7.21 12.85
CA GLU A 188 -0.99 8.62 12.94
C GLU A 188 -0.98 9.12 14.40
N VAL A 189 -0.55 10.37 14.58
CA VAL A 189 -0.62 11.08 15.86
C VAL A 189 -1.98 11.75 16.01
N GLU A 190 -2.46 11.94 17.25
CA GLU A 190 -3.69 12.71 17.53
C GLU A 190 -3.42 14.20 17.77
N PRO A 191 -4.34 15.11 17.39
CA PRO A 191 -4.17 16.54 17.58
C PRO A 191 -3.91 16.87 19.06
N LEU A 192 -3.38 18.06 19.29
CA LEU A 192 -3.22 18.55 20.66
C LEU A 192 -4.59 18.56 21.38
N PRO A 193 -4.60 18.33 22.70
CA PRO A 193 -5.82 18.44 23.49
C PRO A 193 -6.53 19.79 23.25
N PRO A 194 -7.84 19.90 23.45
CA PRO A 194 -8.54 21.18 23.31
C PRO A 194 -8.18 22.18 24.42
N SER A 195 -7.72 21.68 25.57
CA SER A 195 -7.33 22.50 26.72
C SER A 195 -5.82 22.61 26.86
N ILE A 196 -5.33 23.84 26.99
CA ILE A 196 -3.91 24.16 27.17
C ILE A 196 -3.35 23.55 28.47
N HIS A 197 -4.18 23.39 29.51
CA HIS A 197 -3.75 22.76 30.77
C HIS A 197 -3.36 21.29 30.63
N LEU A 198 -3.78 20.64 29.54
CA LEU A 198 -3.45 19.25 29.25
C LEU A 198 -2.20 19.13 28.38
N TYR A 199 -1.54 20.24 28.04
CA TYR A 199 -0.36 20.25 27.17
C TYR A 199 0.88 19.77 27.90
N THR A 200 1.72 19.04 27.18
CA THR A 200 3.08 18.70 27.64
C THR A 200 4.02 19.84 27.26
N TYR A 201 4.35 20.72 28.20
CA TYR A 201 5.26 21.84 27.91
C TYR A 201 6.67 21.33 27.59
N THR A 202 7.20 21.75 26.45
CA THR A 202 8.55 21.39 25.96
C THR A 202 9.44 22.63 25.91
N ARG A 203 10.76 22.46 26.16
CA ARG A 203 11.74 23.57 26.11
C ARG A 203 11.91 24.18 24.71
N THR A 204 11.61 23.41 23.67
CA THR A 204 11.62 23.85 22.27
C THR A 204 10.31 23.44 21.59
N PRO A 205 9.82 24.22 20.61
CA PRO A 205 8.66 23.82 19.83
C PRO A 205 8.96 22.57 19.00
N VAL A 206 7.92 21.79 18.68
CA VAL A 206 8.03 20.60 17.84
C VAL A 206 8.52 21.00 16.44
N PRO A 207 9.69 20.54 15.97
CA PRO A 207 10.24 20.91 14.68
C PRO A 207 9.56 20.15 13.53
N THR A 208 9.69 20.67 12.30
CA THR A 208 9.39 19.91 11.08
C THR A 208 10.47 18.85 10.84
N VAL A 209 10.17 17.84 10.01
CA VAL A 209 11.13 16.79 9.62
C VAL A 209 12.40 17.41 9.04
N ASP A 210 12.24 18.41 8.18
CA ASP A 210 13.37 19.09 7.56
C ASP A 210 14.15 19.99 8.52
N SER A 211 13.46 20.72 9.40
CA SER A 211 14.12 21.53 10.42
C SER A 211 14.93 20.66 11.38
N PHE A 212 14.37 19.53 11.81
CA PHE A 212 15.06 18.58 12.68
C PHE A 212 16.25 17.93 11.99
N HIS A 213 16.12 17.54 10.71
CA HIS A 213 17.25 17.07 9.91
C HIS A 213 18.40 18.10 9.88
N ARG A 214 18.08 19.37 9.59
CA ARG A 214 19.08 20.45 9.55
C ARG A 214 19.75 20.66 10.91
N GLN A 215 19.00 20.60 12.01
CA GLN A 215 19.55 20.66 13.36
C GLN A 215 20.56 19.52 13.61
N LEU A 216 20.22 18.29 13.22
CA LEU A 216 21.13 17.14 13.33
C LEU A 216 22.41 17.33 12.51
N CYS A 217 22.30 17.82 11.27
CA CYS A 217 23.47 18.14 10.45
C CYS A 217 24.38 19.19 11.10
N ILE A 218 23.81 20.26 11.68
CA ILE A 218 24.57 21.31 12.37
C ILE A 218 25.30 20.73 13.60
N SER A 219 24.66 19.79 14.31
CA SER A 219 25.27 19.08 15.44
C SER A 219 26.30 18.00 15.04
N GLY A 220 26.54 17.79 13.74
CA GLY A 220 27.48 16.78 13.23
C GLY A 220 26.95 15.34 13.24
N VAL A 221 25.65 15.13 13.49
CA VAL A 221 25.03 13.79 13.47
C VAL A 221 24.70 13.40 12.03
N THR A 222 25.27 12.29 11.56
CA THR A 222 24.99 11.76 10.22
C THR A 222 23.90 10.69 10.26
N LEU A 223 22.93 10.78 9.36
CA LEU A 223 21.84 9.81 9.26
C LEU A 223 22.25 8.66 8.33
N SER A 224 22.07 7.43 8.80
CA SER A 224 22.42 6.22 8.06
C SER A 224 21.32 5.16 8.16
N GLY A 225 21.42 4.12 7.33
CA GLY A 225 20.57 2.93 7.41
C GLY A 225 19.06 3.20 7.31
N PRO A 226 18.23 2.61 8.21
CA PRO A 226 16.77 2.74 8.18
C PRO A 226 16.24 4.17 8.37
N THR A 227 16.96 5.01 9.12
CA THR A 227 16.55 6.40 9.40
C THR A 227 16.63 7.26 8.15
N LEU A 228 17.76 7.15 7.44
CA LEU A 228 17.93 7.78 6.13
C LEU A 228 16.90 7.27 5.12
N ALA A 229 16.71 5.94 5.07
CA ALA A 229 15.71 5.33 4.19
C ALA A 229 14.30 5.89 4.46
N PHE A 230 13.94 6.08 5.73
CA PHE A 230 12.63 6.61 6.10
C PHE A 230 12.43 8.06 5.61
N ILE A 231 13.38 8.96 5.86
CA ILE A 231 13.25 10.37 5.45
C ILE A 231 13.29 10.54 3.93
N VAL A 232 14.09 9.74 3.22
CA VAL A 232 14.17 9.77 1.74
C VAL A 232 12.87 9.28 1.13
N ALA A 233 12.32 8.15 1.60
CA ALA A 233 11.06 7.62 1.10
C ALA A 233 9.89 8.60 1.28
N ASN A 234 9.90 9.38 2.37
CA ASN A 234 8.79 10.25 2.77
C ASN A 234 9.03 11.75 2.50
N ALA A 235 10.13 12.13 1.85
CA ALA A 235 10.49 13.53 1.58
C ALA A 235 9.35 14.31 0.87
N SER A 236 9.04 15.54 1.27
CA SER A 236 7.93 16.30 0.67
C SER A 236 8.13 16.64 -0.81
N ARG A 237 9.38 16.66 -1.29
CA ARG A 237 9.77 16.99 -2.67
C ARG A 237 10.90 16.09 -3.16
N LEU A 238 10.96 15.86 -4.46
CA LEU A 238 12.05 15.11 -5.09
C LEU A 238 13.41 15.75 -4.78
N GLN A 239 13.52 17.08 -4.84
CA GLN A 239 14.78 17.78 -4.58
C GLN A 239 15.27 17.59 -3.14
N LEU A 240 14.33 17.56 -2.19
CA LEU A 240 14.61 17.39 -0.77
C LEU A 240 15.09 15.96 -0.47
N GLY A 241 14.48 14.96 -1.08
CA GLY A 241 14.94 13.58 -0.97
C GLY A 241 16.39 13.40 -1.47
N PHE A 242 16.75 14.05 -2.57
CA PHE A 242 18.15 14.08 -3.04
C PHE A 242 19.08 14.86 -2.10
N HIS A 243 18.60 15.93 -1.45
CA HIS A 243 19.41 16.66 -0.47
C HIS A 243 19.76 15.78 0.76
N TYR A 244 18.81 14.96 1.23
CA TYR A 244 19.06 13.97 2.29
C TYR A 244 20.08 12.92 1.85
N LEU A 245 20.06 12.51 0.58
CA LEU A 245 21.05 11.59 0.03
C LEU A 245 22.45 12.22 -0.09
N GLU A 246 22.54 13.50 -0.47
CA GLU A 246 23.81 14.24 -0.60
C GLU A 246 24.51 14.51 0.74
N THR A 247 23.76 14.55 1.84
CA THR A 247 24.26 14.74 3.21
C THR A 247 24.57 13.42 3.93
N SER A 248 24.32 12.28 3.27
CA SER A 248 24.52 10.95 3.84
C SER A 248 25.97 10.44 3.70
N PRO A 249 26.40 9.47 4.52
CA PRO A 249 27.72 8.83 4.37
C PRO A 249 27.88 8.07 3.05
N TYR A 250 26.77 7.72 2.38
CA TYR A 250 26.77 6.96 1.13
C TYR A 250 26.87 7.83 -0.13
N LYS A 251 27.12 9.14 0.03
CA LYS A 251 27.23 10.12 -1.06
C LYS A 251 28.00 9.61 -2.30
N PRO A 252 29.23 9.05 -2.20
CA PRO A 252 29.96 8.63 -3.39
C PRO A 252 29.27 7.48 -4.13
N ALA A 253 28.81 6.47 -3.39
CA ALA A 253 28.09 5.33 -3.98
C ALA A 253 26.77 5.77 -4.63
N ILE A 254 26.04 6.68 -3.98
CA ILE A 254 24.80 7.25 -4.53
C ILE A 254 25.09 8.04 -5.82
N HIS A 255 26.15 8.84 -5.86
CA HIS A 255 26.51 9.58 -7.09
C HIS A 255 26.87 8.65 -8.24
N ARG A 256 27.56 7.53 -7.98
CA ARG A 256 27.87 6.54 -9.02
C ARG A 256 26.61 5.81 -9.48
N MET A 257 25.75 5.37 -8.55
CA MET A 257 24.45 4.75 -8.86
C MET A 257 23.55 5.67 -9.70
N LEU A 258 23.48 6.96 -9.34
CA LEU A 258 22.70 7.94 -10.08
C LEU A 258 23.31 8.26 -11.47
N SER A 259 24.58 7.91 -11.68
CA SER A 259 25.26 8.01 -12.98
C SER A 259 25.07 6.76 -13.85
N LEU A 260 24.37 5.72 -13.36
CA LEU A 260 24.21 4.42 -14.01
C LEU A 260 25.54 3.78 -14.44
N ASP A 261 26.59 4.02 -13.66
CA ASP A 261 27.90 3.43 -13.94
C ASP A 261 27.83 1.89 -13.77
N PRO A 262 28.15 1.10 -14.81
CA PRO A 262 28.07 -0.36 -14.78
C PRO A 262 29.06 -1.01 -13.80
N HIS A 263 30.09 -0.28 -13.34
CA HIS A 263 31.08 -0.77 -12.38
C HIS A 263 30.72 -0.47 -10.92
N VAL A 264 29.48 -0.06 -10.64
CA VAL A 264 29.02 0.16 -9.27
C VAL A 264 28.81 -1.19 -8.60
N ASP A 265 29.57 -1.44 -7.53
CA ASP A 265 29.19 -2.41 -6.51
C ASP A 265 27.87 -1.94 -5.88
N ALA A 266 26.75 -2.37 -6.45
CA ALA A 266 25.41 -2.02 -5.98
C ALA A 266 25.16 -2.44 -4.51
N ASN A 267 26.06 -3.25 -3.96
CA ASN A 267 26.13 -3.65 -2.56
C ASN A 267 26.63 -2.56 -1.61
N ASP A 268 27.31 -1.51 -2.09
CA ASP A 268 27.79 -0.38 -1.27
C ASP A 268 26.63 0.36 -0.57
N ILE A 269 25.43 0.32 -1.16
CA ILE A 269 24.25 1.01 -0.66
C ILE A 269 23.36 0.00 0.08
N PRO A 270 23.02 0.22 1.36
CA PRO A 270 22.09 -0.64 2.08
C PRO A 270 20.75 -0.79 1.36
N VAL A 271 20.22 -2.01 1.33
CA VAL A 271 18.93 -2.34 0.68
C VAL A 271 17.78 -1.41 1.10
N PRO A 272 17.64 -1.00 2.39
CA PRO A 272 16.60 -0.05 2.78
C PRO A 272 16.73 1.32 2.11
N VAL A 273 17.96 1.84 1.99
CA VAL A 273 18.24 3.14 1.39
C VAL A 273 17.96 3.09 -0.11
N PHE A 274 18.40 2.03 -0.80
CA PHE A 274 18.09 1.82 -2.21
C PHE A 274 16.58 1.74 -2.46
N THR A 275 15.86 0.97 -1.64
CA THR A 275 14.40 0.87 -1.73
C THR A 275 13.72 2.23 -1.53
N ALA A 276 14.24 3.05 -0.61
CA ALA A 276 13.74 4.41 -0.40
C ALA A 276 13.98 5.34 -1.60
N VAL A 277 15.11 5.20 -2.30
CA VAL A 277 15.38 5.93 -3.56
C VAL A 277 14.35 5.55 -4.63
N ILE A 278 14.09 4.25 -4.81
CA ILE A 278 13.07 3.78 -5.74
C ILE A 278 11.69 4.33 -5.37
N GLN A 279 11.30 4.27 -4.09
CA GLN A 279 10.04 4.84 -3.60
C GLN A 279 9.93 6.35 -3.86
N LEU A 280 11.02 7.09 -3.65
CA LEU A 280 11.08 8.53 -3.92
C LEU A 280 10.83 8.82 -5.40
N LEU A 281 11.54 8.14 -6.31
CA LEU A 281 11.38 8.30 -7.75
C LEU A 281 9.95 7.95 -8.20
N CYS A 282 9.37 6.87 -7.66
CA CYS A 282 8.03 6.41 -8.01
C CYS A 282 6.92 7.35 -7.54
N ARG A 283 7.14 8.15 -6.49
CA ARG A 283 6.16 9.12 -6.00
C ARG A 283 6.14 10.43 -6.80
N PHE A 284 7.21 10.76 -7.49
CA PHE A 284 7.33 12.01 -8.26
C PHE A 284 7.50 11.77 -9.77
N PRO A 285 6.57 11.07 -10.44
CA PRO A 285 6.70 10.73 -11.86
C PRO A 285 6.66 11.97 -12.78
N ASN A 286 6.00 13.06 -12.35
CA ASN A 286 5.81 14.28 -13.13
C ASN A 286 6.98 15.27 -13.08
N VAL A 287 8.04 14.99 -12.32
CA VAL A 287 9.17 15.92 -12.15
C VAL A 287 10.36 15.41 -12.96
N PRO A 288 10.72 16.06 -14.09
CA PRO A 288 11.88 15.66 -14.88
C PRO A 288 13.16 15.78 -14.05
N MET A 289 14.03 14.78 -14.16
CA MET A 289 15.33 14.74 -13.45
C MET A 289 16.29 15.88 -13.86
N ALA A 290 16.02 16.56 -14.99
CA ALA A 290 16.89 17.57 -15.60
C ALA A 290 16.85 18.98 -14.96
N LYS A 291 15.81 19.33 -14.19
CA LYS A 291 15.65 20.69 -13.61
C LYS A 291 16.64 21.02 -12.47
N LYS A 292 17.72 20.25 -12.30
CA LYS A 292 18.56 20.25 -11.10
C LYS A 292 20.02 20.67 -11.27
N ARG A 293 20.44 21.32 -12.36
CA ARG A 293 21.84 21.79 -12.46
C ARG A 293 21.97 23.20 -13.02
N HIS A 294 21.92 24.19 -12.13
CA HIS A 294 22.55 25.49 -12.40
C HIS A 294 24.06 25.24 -12.53
N LYS A 295 24.60 25.49 -13.74
CA LYS A 295 25.94 25.18 -14.28
C LYS A 295 26.05 23.82 -14.99
N PRO A 296 26.14 23.80 -16.32
CA PRO A 296 26.45 22.60 -17.09
C PRO A 296 27.95 22.36 -16.99
N ARG A 297 28.40 21.55 -16.03
CA ARG A 297 29.59 20.74 -16.25
C ARG A 297 29.08 19.42 -16.82
N PRO A 298 29.40 19.09 -18.10
CA PRO A 298 28.92 17.86 -18.71
C PRO A 298 29.73 16.71 -18.13
N ILE A 299 29.24 16.14 -17.04
CA ILE A 299 29.61 14.77 -16.60
C ILE A 299 28.66 13.75 -17.28
N TRP A 300 27.80 14.20 -18.19
CA TRP A 300 26.96 13.34 -19.02
C TRP A 300 27.38 13.33 -20.50
N PRO A 301 28.64 13.02 -20.86
CA PRO A 301 28.88 12.51 -22.19
C PRO A 301 28.40 11.05 -22.22
N THR A 302 27.57 10.73 -23.22
CA THR A 302 27.20 9.37 -23.65
C THR A 302 26.40 8.51 -22.66
N PHE A 303 25.08 8.75 -22.60
CA PHE A 303 24.07 7.71 -22.30
C PHE A 303 23.96 6.68 -23.45
N TYR A 304 25.09 6.15 -23.93
CA TYR A 304 25.16 5.17 -25.02
C TYR A 304 26.36 4.25 -24.79
N SER A 305 26.23 3.24 -23.91
CA SER A 305 27.20 2.13 -23.92
C SER A 305 26.79 0.87 -23.16
N THR A 306 25.54 0.76 -22.72
CA THR A 306 24.99 -0.52 -22.25
C THR A 306 23.62 -0.68 -22.90
N GLU A 307 23.35 -1.87 -23.46
CA GLU A 307 22.10 -2.16 -24.14
C GLU A 307 20.92 -1.81 -23.22
N PRO A 308 20.07 -0.83 -23.57
CA PRO A 308 18.89 -0.54 -22.78
C PRO A 308 17.98 -1.77 -22.79
N LEU A 309 17.32 -2.02 -21.65
CA LEU A 309 16.38 -3.11 -21.41
C LEU A 309 15.26 -3.32 -22.47
N LEU A 310 15.12 -2.37 -23.39
CA LEU A 310 14.08 -2.29 -24.40
C LEU A 310 14.70 -2.02 -25.77
N VAL A 311 15.31 -3.05 -26.36
CA VAL A 311 15.87 -3.09 -27.73
C VAL A 311 14.85 -2.68 -28.83
N LYS A 312 13.61 -2.32 -28.51
CA LYS A 312 12.57 -1.91 -29.48
C LYS A 312 11.79 -0.63 -29.13
N GLN A 313 11.99 -0.02 -27.97
CA GLN A 313 11.24 1.18 -27.56
C GLN A 313 12.21 2.16 -26.89
N SER A 314 12.55 3.23 -27.58
CA SER A 314 13.32 4.36 -27.07
C SER A 314 12.57 5.05 -25.92
N LEU A 315 12.76 4.56 -24.69
CA LEU A 315 12.17 5.19 -23.51
C LEU A 315 13.08 6.28 -22.95
N ASN A 316 12.47 7.39 -22.59
CA ASN A 316 13.15 8.54 -22.01
C ASN A 316 13.66 8.24 -20.58
N LEU A 317 14.97 8.05 -20.44
CA LEU A 317 15.66 7.86 -19.14
C LEU A 317 15.54 9.06 -18.19
N ARG A 318 15.11 10.24 -18.68
CA ARG A 318 14.84 11.41 -17.81
C ARG A 318 13.56 11.26 -16.99
N HIS A 319 12.72 10.28 -17.32
CA HIS A 319 11.51 9.97 -16.58
C HIS A 319 11.85 9.17 -15.30
N PRO A 320 11.49 9.65 -14.08
CA PRO A 320 11.88 9.03 -12.82
C PRO A 320 11.52 7.53 -12.69
N LEU A 321 10.37 7.10 -13.24
CA LEU A 321 9.97 5.69 -13.22
C LEU A 321 10.79 4.79 -14.13
N VAL A 322 11.17 5.27 -15.32
CA VAL A 322 12.03 4.51 -16.23
C VAL A 322 13.40 4.37 -15.60
N PHE A 323 13.91 5.46 -15.03
CA PHE A 323 15.15 5.44 -14.26
C PHE A 323 15.10 4.47 -13.08
N ALA A 324 13.98 4.43 -12.33
CA ALA A 324 13.80 3.45 -11.25
C ALA A 324 13.79 2.00 -11.75
N LEU A 325 13.19 1.73 -12.91
CA LEU A 325 13.20 0.40 -13.54
C LEU A 325 14.61 -0.03 -13.97
N GLU A 326 15.39 0.88 -14.55
CA GLU A 326 16.79 0.62 -14.90
C GLU A 326 17.63 0.32 -13.65
N LEU A 327 17.45 1.08 -12.57
CA LEU A 327 18.12 0.80 -11.31
C LEU A 327 17.78 -0.58 -10.73
N LEU A 328 16.52 -1.02 -10.85
CA LEU A 328 16.12 -2.38 -10.45
C LEU A 328 16.77 -3.44 -11.34
N HIS A 329 16.92 -3.18 -12.63
CA HIS A 329 17.55 -4.11 -13.55
C HIS A 329 19.05 -4.26 -13.31
N ILE A 330 19.75 -3.16 -13.01
CA ILE A 330 21.18 -3.17 -12.70
C ILE A 330 21.42 -3.91 -11.38
N ARG A 331 20.67 -3.56 -10.32
CA ARG A 331 20.89 -4.12 -8.98
C ARG A 331 20.31 -5.53 -8.78
N ARG A 332 19.28 -5.90 -9.55
CA ARG A 332 18.55 -7.19 -9.44
C ARG A 332 18.19 -7.57 -7.99
N PRO A 333 17.50 -6.70 -7.23
CA PRO A 333 17.23 -6.97 -5.82
C PRO A 333 16.19 -8.09 -5.65
N THR A 334 16.43 -9.01 -4.72
CA THR A 334 15.43 -10.02 -4.29
C THR A 334 14.39 -9.44 -3.33
N PHE A 335 14.65 -8.24 -2.79
CA PHE A 335 13.77 -7.58 -1.81
C PHE A 335 12.52 -6.99 -2.47
N ARG A 336 11.37 -7.64 -2.27
CA ARG A 336 10.06 -7.33 -2.87
C ARG A 336 9.59 -5.86 -2.75
N PRO A 337 9.79 -5.14 -1.63
CA PRO A 337 9.26 -3.78 -1.48
C PRO A 337 9.76 -2.76 -2.51
N ALA A 338 10.94 -2.96 -3.11
CA ALA A 338 11.43 -2.11 -4.18
C ALA A 338 10.62 -2.29 -5.48
N TRP A 339 10.26 -3.53 -5.81
CA TRP A 339 9.39 -3.88 -6.93
C TRP A 339 7.96 -3.36 -6.73
N ASN A 340 7.42 -3.53 -5.53
CA ASN A 340 6.10 -3.03 -5.18
C ASN A 340 6.00 -1.50 -5.30
N ALA A 341 7.08 -0.78 -5.00
CA ALA A 341 7.11 0.67 -5.17
C ALA A 341 6.95 1.09 -6.65
N VAL A 342 7.60 0.37 -7.57
CA VAL A 342 7.46 0.60 -9.01
C VAL A 342 6.07 0.22 -9.50
N LEU A 343 5.56 -0.96 -9.14
CA LEU A 343 4.21 -1.39 -9.51
C LEU A 343 3.15 -0.39 -9.01
N ARG A 344 3.28 0.10 -7.78
CA ARG A 344 2.43 1.16 -7.24
C ARG A 344 2.53 2.45 -8.04
N GLY A 345 3.76 2.85 -8.40
CA GLY A 345 4.02 4.03 -9.22
C GLY A 345 3.33 3.96 -10.58
N LEU A 346 3.43 2.83 -11.27
CA LEU A 346 2.84 2.61 -12.61
C LEU A 346 1.31 2.69 -12.63
N VAL A 347 0.66 2.39 -11.51
CA VAL A 347 -0.80 2.36 -11.40
C VAL A 347 -1.42 3.73 -11.09
N HIS A 348 -0.64 4.69 -10.58
CA HIS A 348 -1.19 5.93 -10.06
C HIS A 348 -1.62 6.92 -11.16
N GLN A 349 -2.77 7.58 -11.01
CA GLN A 349 -3.31 8.50 -12.03
C GLN A 349 -2.35 9.62 -12.44
N GLN A 350 -1.56 10.13 -11.49
CA GLN A 350 -0.54 11.16 -11.76
C GLN A 350 0.55 10.65 -12.70
N THR A 351 0.90 9.37 -12.59
CA THR A 351 1.85 8.69 -13.47
C THR A 351 1.25 8.49 -14.85
N LEU A 352 0.00 8.03 -14.94
CA LEU A 352 -0.64 7.78 -16.24
C LEU A 352 -0.64 9.03 -17.12
N LYS A 353 -0.81 10.22 -16.51
CA LYS A 353 -0.66 11.54 -17.15
C LYS A 353 0.78 11.84 -17.59
N SER A 354 1.79 11.41 -16.83
CA SER A 354 3.20 11.66 -17.11
C SER A 354 3.77 10.77 -18.20
N MET A 355 3.17 9.60 -18.43
CA MET A 355 3.63 8.61 -19.42
C MET A 355 3.60 9.11 -20.87
N ARG A 356 2.89 10.21 -21.17
CA ARG A 356 2.95 10.87 -22.49
C ARG A 356 4.36 11.38 -22.85
N PHE A 357 5.22 11.62 -21.85
CA PHE A 357 6.57 12.15 -22.04
C PHE A 357 7.66 11.07 -22.17
N LEU A 358 7.27 9.81 -22.40
CA LEU A 358 8.20 8.68 -22.51
C LEU A 358 8.94 8.59 -23.85
N GLY A 359 8.45 9.23 -24.92
CA GLY A 359 9.14 9.22 -26.22
C GLY A 359 10.35 10.15 -26.27
N GLU A 360 11.39 9.77 -27.01
CA GLU A 360 12.64 10.54 -27.21
C GLU A 360 12.45 11.89 -27.93
N SER A 361 11.31 12.12 -28.57
CA SER A 361 10.96 13.37 -29.27
C SER A 361 10.54 14.48 -28.29
N GLY A 362 11.39 14.75 -27.29
CA GLY A 362 11.24 15.83 -26.32
C GLY A 362 11.61 17.20 -26.88
N GLU A 363 11.20 17.53 -28.10
CA GLU A 363 11.08 18.93 -28.51
C GLU A 363 9.65 19.36 -28.27
N MET A 364 9.50 20.45 -27.50
CA MET A 364 8.24 21.13 -27.24
C MET A 364 7.65 21.63 -28.56
N GLN A 365 6.90 20.79 -29.27
CA GLN A 365 5.79 21.29 -30.04
C GLN A 365 4.61 21.37 -29.09
N GLU A 366 4.41 22.55 -28.50
CA GLU A 366 3.20 22.98 -27.79
C GLU A 366 1.97 23.07 -28.74
N SER A 367 2.03 22.39 -29.87
CA SER A 367 1.07 22.42 -30.97
C SER A 367 0.72 21.00 -31.43
N GLU A 368 0.46 20.11 -30.49
CA GLU A 368 -0.53 19.05 -30.71
C GLU A 368 -1.76 19.42 -29.89
N SER A 369 -2.84 19.71 -30.59
CA SER A 369 -4.19 19.80 -30.03
C SER A 369 -4.39 18.71 -28.98
N ASP A 370 -4.99 19.10 -27.85
CA ASP A 370 -5.28 18.26 -26.68
C ASP A 370 -6.14 17.04 -27.09
N SER A 371 -5.52 16.05 -27.72
CA SER A 371 -6.13 14.77 -27.97
C SER A 371 -6.29 14.17 -26.58
N GLY A 372 -7.49 14.29 -26.01
CA GLY A 372 -7.84 13.77 -24.68
C GLY A 372 -7.71 12.25 -24.51
N LEU A 373 -6.81 11.60 -25.26
CA LEU A 373 -6.36 10.21 -25.24
C LEU A 373 -5.01 10.03 -24.53
N GLY A 374 -4.36 11.12 -24.08
CA GLY A 374 -3.03 11.05 -23.45
C GLY A 374 -3.00 10.17 -22.19
N ASN A 375 -4.09 10.15 -21.41
CA ASN A 375 -4.19 9.33 -20.20
C ASN A 375 -4.37 7.85 -20.54
N GLU A 376 -5.17 7.57 -21.56
CA GLU A 376 -5.52 6.24 -22.05
C GLU A 376 -4.29 5.57 -22.67
N LYS A 377 -3.55 6.30 -23.52
CA LYS A 377 -2.26 5.84 -24.06
C LYS A 377 -1.26 5.58 -22.93
N GLY A 378 -1.22 6.46 -21.92
CA GLY A 378 -0.38 6.29 -20.74
C GLY A 378 -0.71 5.05 -19.90
N ALA A 379 -1.99 4.69 -19.74
CA ALA A 379 -2.42 3.48 -19.05
C ALA A 379 -1.98 2.19 -19.76
N ILE A 380 -2.06 2.18 -21.09
CA ILE A 380 -1.59 1.06 -21.90
C ILE A 380 -0.07 0.89 -21.78
N LEU A 381 0.69 1.99 -21.88
CA LEU A 381 2.15 1.97 -21.68
C LEU A 381 2.53 1.52 -20.27
N ALA A 382 1.84 2.02 -19.24
CA ALA A 382 2.05 1.59 -17.86
C ALA A 382 1.84 0.08 -17.70
N TYR A 383 0.81 -0.49 -18.34
CA TYR A 383 0.57 -1.93 -18.30
C TYR A 383 1.67 -2.75 -19.00
N ARG A 384 2.22 -2.26 -20.13
CA ARG A 384 3.40 -2.88 -20.75
C ARG A 384 4.60 -2.91 -19.81
N LEU A 385 4.86 -1.80 -19.11
CA LEU A 385 5.93 -1.73 -18.12
C LEU A 385 5.68 -2.70 -16.96
N VAL A 386 4.44 -2.79 -16.45
CA VAL A 386 4.06 -3.80 -15.43
C VAL A 386 4.37 -5.22 -15.93
N ARG A 387 4.02 -5.55 -17.18
CA ARG A 387 4.34 -6.88 -17.75
C ARG A 387 5.84 -7.14 -17.81
N ARG A 388 6.65 -6.12 -18.11
CA ARG A 388 8.12 -6.24 -18.10
C ARG A 388 8.66 -6.40 -16.69
N THR A 389 8.16 -5.64 -15.73
CA THR A 389 8.50 -5.77 -14.31
C THR A 389 8.20 -7.17 -13.79
N LEU A 390 7.05 -7.75 -14.16
CA LEU A 390 6.71 -9.13 -13.81
C LEU A 390 7.64 -10.15 -14.47
N ALA A 391 8.02 -9.95 -15.74
CA ALA A 391 9.00 -10.82 -16.39
C ALA A 391 10.37 -10.77 -15.68
N MET A 392 10.81 -9.58 -15.27
CA MET A 392 12.04 -9.41 -14.49
C MET A 392 11.96 -10.09 -13.11
N LEU A 393 10.80 -10.04 -12.44
CA LEU A 393 10.58 -10.77 -11.18
C LEU A 393 10.66 -12.29 -11.38
N GLN A 394 10.06 -12.80 -12.47
CA GLN A 394 10.13 -14.21 -12.84
C GLN A 394 11.56 -14.65 -13.19
N GLU A 395 12.32 -13.83 -13.92
CA GLU A 395 13.75 -14.05 -14.21
C GLU A 395 14.61 -14.15 -12.93
N LEU A 396 14.19 -13.48 -11.84
CA LEU A 396 14.86 -13.51 -10.54
C LEU A 396 14.28 -14.53 -9.56
N HIS A 397 13.29 -15.33 -9.98
CA HIS A 397 12.55 -16.27 -9.11
C HIS A 397 11.97 -15.59 -7.85
N VAL A 398 11.47 -14.35 -7.99
CA VAL A 398 10.82 -13.62 -6.91
C VAL A 398 9.31 -13.61 -7.14
N ASP A 399 8.58 -14.34 -6.29
CA ASP A 399 7.11 -14.37 -6.35
C ASP A 399 6.47 -13.03 -5.98
N LEU A 400 5.30 -12.78 -6.57
CA LEU A 400 4.47 -11.63 -6.30
C LEU A 400 3.81 -11.75 -4.92
N ASP A 401 3.92 -10.71 -4.09
CA ASP A 401 3.19 -10.65 -2.82
C ASP A 401 1.78 -10.04 -2.99
N MET A 402 1.00 -9.99 -1.91
CA MET A 402 -0.36 -9.43 -1.92
C MET A 402 -0.42 -7.99 -2.43
N TYR A 403 0.60 -7.18 -2.13
CA TYR A 403 0.62 -5.79 -2.56
C TYR A 403 0.92 -5.71 -4.05
N GLY A 404 1.90 -6.47 -4.54
CA GLY A 404 2.20 -6.60 -5.96
C GLY A 404 0.99 -7.09 -6.76
N PHE A 405 0.29 -8.11 -6.27
CA PHE A 405 -0.92 -8.64 -6.91
C PHE A 405 -2.07 -7.63 -6.92
N HIS A 406 -2.25 -6.88 -5.82
CA HIS A 406 -3.21 -5.79 -5.77
C HIS A 406 -2.92 -4.73 -6.86
N TYR A 407 -1.66 -4.31 -7.02
CA TYR A 407 -1.28 -3.36 -8.07
C TYR A 407 -1.44 -3.94 -9.47
N LEU A 408 -1.16 -5.23 -9.67
CA LEU A 408 -1.43 -5.91 -10.94
C LEU A 408 -2.92 -5.85 -11.32
N CYS A 409 -3.81 -6.12 -10.36
CA CYS A 409 -5.26 -6.03 -10.58
C CYS A 409 -5.68 -4.63 -11.04
N ILE A 410 -5.18 -3.58 -10.37
CA ILE A 410 -5.50 -2.20 -10.74
C ILE A 410 -4.86 -1.82 -12.09
N ALA A 411 -3.66 -2.32 -12.41
CA ALA A 411 -3.03 -2.09 -13.71
C ALA A 411 -3.86 -2.67 -14.87
N VAL A 412 -4.40 -3.88 -14.69
CA VAL A 412 -5.31 -4.51 -15.67
C VAL A 412 -6.62 -3.75 -15.80
N GLU A 413 -7.21 -3.32 -14.68
CA GLU A 413 -8.40 -2.46 -14.68
C GLU A 413 -8.15 -1.15 -15.46
N ASN A 414 -7.06 -0.44 -15.17
CA ASN A 414 -6.74 0.82 -15.84
C ASN A 414 -6.49 0.61 -17.35
N ALA A 415 -5.81 -0.46 -17.73
CA ALA A 415 -5.52 -0.77 -19.14
C ALA A 415 -6.80 -1.13 -19.91
N THR A 416 -7.68 -1.95 -19.33
CA THR A 416 -8.96 -2.34 -19.95
C THR A 416 -9.88 -1.14 -20.11
N LEU A 417 -10.02 -0.32 -19.06
CA LEU A 417 -10.76 0.94 -19.11
C LEU A 417 -10.24 1.89 -20.21
N ALA A 418 -8.91 2.03 -20.31
CA ALA A 418 -8.31 2.84 -21.37
C ALA A 418 -8.62 2.28 -22.77
N CYS A 419 -8.55 0.97 -22.95
CA CYS A 419 -8.91 0.33 -24.22
C CYS A 419 -10.38 0.57 -24.58
N CYS A 420 -11.31 0.43 -23.62
CA CYS A 420 -12.72 0.73 -23.84
C CYS A 420 -12.93 2.15 -24.33
N ARG A 421 -12.30 3.13 -23.67
CA ARG A 421 -12.43 4.56 -24.01
C ARG A 421 -11.87 4.90 -25.39
N ILE A 422 -10.71 4.33 -25.74
CA ILE A 422 -10.11 4.52 -27.06
C ILE A 422 -11.08 4.01 -28.14
N LEU A 423 -11.68 2.83 -27.94
CA LEU A 423 -12.62 2.24 -28.90
C LEU A 423 -13.93 3.02 -28.98
N GLN A 424 -14.51 3.43 -27.85
CA GLN A 424 -15.74 4.23 -27.80
C GLN A 424 -15.55 5.58 -28.53
N ARG A 425 -14.42 6.25 -28.28
CA ARG A 425 -14.10 7.54 -28.93
C ARG A 425 -13.90 7.37 -30.43
N ASP A 426 -13.15 6.36 -30.87
CA ASP A 426 -12.89 6.10 -32.30
C ASP A 426 -14.18 5.81 -33.07
N ILE A 427 -15.10 5.02 -32.50
CA ILE A 427 -16.42 4.74 -33.10
C ILE A 427 -17.28 6.02 -33.15
N GLY A 428 -17.27 6.84 -32.11
CA GLY A 428 -17.97 8.13 -32.09
C GLY A 428 -17.43 9.14 -33.11
N THR A 429 -16.11 9.17 -33.35
CA THR A 429 -15.48 10.10 -34.32
C THR A 429 -15.66 9.69 -35.79
N ASN A 430 -15.83 8.40 -36.09
CA ASN A 430 -16.09 7.92 -37.46
C ASN A 430 -17.42 8.44 -38.06
N LEU A 431 -18.30 9.04 -37.24
CA LEU A 431 -19.52 9.71 -37.69
C LEU A 431 -19.30 11.19 -38.09
N ALA A 432 -18.14 11.79 -37.81
CA ALA A 432 -17.97 13.24 -37.92
C ALA A 432 -16.77 13.76 -38.77
N GLN A 433 -15.61 13.07 -38.85
CA GLN A 433 -14.45 13.57 -39.64
C GLN A 433 -13.40 12.46 -39.90
N ALA A 434 -13.06 12.21 -41.18
CA ALA A 434 -12.26 11.05 -41.61
C ALA A 434 -10.73 11.25 -41.72
N ASP A 435 -10.22 12.48 -41.60
CA ASP A 435 -8.84 12.80 -42.06
C ASP A 435 -7.83 13.20 -40.98
N GLN A 436 -8.14 13.05 -39.69
CA GLN A 436 -7.21 13.42 -38.60
C GLN A 436 -6.69 12.21 -37.80
N HIS A 437 -5.36 12.03 -37.85
CA HIS A 437 -4.47 11.29 -36.93
C HIS A 437 -4.15 9.79 -37.19
N VAL A 438 -3.01 9.56 -37.86
CA VAL A 438 -2.29 8.27 -37.92
C VAL A 438 -1.89 7.77 -36.51
N ALA A 439 -1.64 8.67 -35.55
CA ALA A 439 -1.27 8.36 -34.17
C ALA A 439 -2.42 7.79 -33.32
N ASP A 440 -3.67 7.96 -33.75
CA ASP A 440 -4.84 7.36 -33.08
C ASP A 440 -5.12 5.95 -33.60
N ARG A 441 -4.83 5.67 -34.88
CA ARG A 441 -4.95 4.32 -35.45
C ARG A 441 -4.01 3.30 -34.79
N SER A 442 -2.81 3.69 -34.37
CA SER A 442 -1.88 2.79 -33.67
C SER A 442 -2.37 2.43 -32.27
N ALA A 443 -2.91 3.41 -31.53
CA ALA A 443 -3.49 3.20 -30.20
C ALA A 443 -4.75 2.32 -30.26
N VAL A 444 -5.59 2.50 -31.27
CA VAL A 444 -6.76 1.64 -31.52
C VAL A 444 -6.35 0.20 -31.83
N ARG A 445 -5.34 0.01 -32.70
CA ARG A 445 -4.81 -1.34 -32.99
C ARG A 445 -4.32 -2.02 -31.71
N GLU A 446 -3.55 -1.30 -30.91
CA GLU A 446 -3.03 -1.81 -29.66
C GLU A 446 -4.14 -2.16 -28.66
N ALA A 447 -5.17 -1.32 -28.54
CA ALA A 447 -6.31 -1.58 -27.68
C ALA A 447 -7.06 -2.86 -28.10
N VAL A 448 -7.25 -3.07 -29.40
CA VAL A 448 -7.85 -4.30 -29.95
C VAL A 448 -6.98 -5.52 -29.63
N ASP A 449 -5.67 -5.43 -29.82
CA ASP A 449 -4.74 -6.54 -29.57
C ASP A 449 -4.71 -6.95 -28.09
N LEU A 450 -4.71 -5.96 -27.18
CA LEU A 450 -4.76 -6.19 -25.74
C LEU A 450 -6.08 -6.86 -25.30
N LEU A 451 -7.22 -6.36 -25.78
CA LEU A 451 -8.53 -6.92 -25.38
C LEU A 451 -8.77 -8.33 -25.93
N ARG A 452 -8.21 -8.68 -27.09
CA ARG A 452 -8.35 -10.04 -27.65
C ARG A 452 -7.49 -11.07 -26.93
N SER A 453 -6.39 -10.66 -26.34
CA SER A 453 -5.45 -11.59 -25.71
C SER A 453 -6.02 -12.14 -24.40
N SER A 454 -6.42 -13.41 -24.40
CA SER A 454 -6.81 -14.13 -23.17
C SER A 454 -5.63 -14.36 -22.20
N SER A 455 -4.41 -14.01 -22.62
CA SER A 455 -3.21 -14.15 -21.81
C SER A 455 -3.25 -13.32 -20.53
N HIS A 456 -3.95 -12.18 -20.53
CA HIS A 456 -4.01 -11.27 -19.40
C HIS A 456 -4.85 -11.85 -18.25
N SER A 457 -6.04 -12.37 -18.55
CA SER A 457 -6.90 -13.07 -17.59
C SER A 457 -6.24 -14.35 -17.08
N LYS A 458 -5.69 -15.19 -17.98
CA LYS A 458 -4.98 -16.42 -17.60
C LYS A 458 -3.82 -16.13 -16.65
N ARG A 459 -3.01 -15.12 -16.96
CA ARG A 459 -1.90 -14.71 -16.08
C ARG A 459 -2.41 -14.28 -14.71
N LEU A 460 -3.46 -13.47 -14.65
CA LEU A 460 -3.98 -12.98 -13.38
C LEU A 460 -4.53 -14.14 -12.52
N LYS A 461 -5.19 -15.13 -13.13
CA LYS A 461 -5.61 -16.38 -12.45
C LYS A 461 -4.42 -17.19 -11.94
N ASN A 462 -3.38 -17.36 -12.75
CA ASN A 462 -2.17 -18.10 -12.35
C ASN A 462 -1.43 -17.41 -11.20
N GLU A 463 -1.23 -16.09 -11.27
CA GLU A 463 -0.58 -15.34 -10.18
C GLU A 463 -1.41 -15.38 -8.88
N PHE A 464 -2.74 -15.43 -8.97
CA PHE A 464 -3.60 -15.63 -7.80
C PHE A 464 -3.46 -17.04 -7.21
N ALA A 465 -3.46 -18.07 -8.07
CA ALA A 465 -3.31 -19.47 -7.65
C ALA A 465 -1.96 -19.72 -6.97
N LEU A 466 -0.88 -19.15 -7.52
CA LEU A 466 0.46 -19.16 -6.91
C LEU A 466 0.49 -18.44 -5.56
N LEU A 467 -0.13 -17.26 -5.46
CA LEU A 467 -0.17 -16.47 -4.22
C LEU A 467 -0.87 -17.20 -3.07
N VAL A 468 -1.93 -17.94 -3.40
CA VAL A 468 -2.77 -18.62 -2.42
C VAL A 468 -2.31 -20.06 -2.15
N GLY A 469 -1.49 -20.65 -3.04
CA GLY A 469 -0.96 -22.01 -2.91
C GLY A 469 -1.86 -23.10 -3.51
N LEU A 470 -2.74 -22.76 -4.45
CA LEU A 470 -3.64 -23.72 -5.10
C LEU A 470 -2.93 -24.61 -6.13
N ASP A 471 -1.80 -24.14 -6.68
CA ASP A 471 -1.01 -24.86 -7.69
C ASP A 471 0.01 -25.85 -7.10
N THR A 472 0.14 -25.92 -5.77
CA THR A 472 1.09 -26.82 -5.09
C THR A 472 0.39 -28.13 -4.75
N GLU A 473 1.00 -29.29 -5.09
CA GLU A 473 0.45 -30.64 -4.82
C GLU A 473 0.08 -30.88 -3.35
N ALA A 474 0.54 -30.04 -2.42
CA ALA A 474 0.14 -30.01 -1.02
C ALA A 474 -1.38 -29.83 -0.81
N SER A 475 -2.10 -29.19 -1.75
CA SER A 475 -3.56 -28.98 -1.65
C SER A 475 -4.39 -30.24 -1.92
N GLN A 476 -3.78 -31.34 -2.37
CA GLN A 476 -4.45 -32.64 -2.56
C GLN A 476 -4.40 -33.55 -1.32
N THR A 477 -3.80 -33.10 -0.22
CA THR A 477 -3.83 -33.87 1.03
C THR A 477 -5.25 -33.88 1.61
N THR A 478 -5.77 -35.09 1.80
CA THR A 478 -7.07 -35.38 2.42
C THR A 478 -7.31 -34.58 3.71
N PRO A 479 -8.56 -34.25 4.07
CA PRO A 479 -8.94 -33.43 5.23
C PRO A 479 -8.69 -34.09 6.61
N ALA A 480 -7.72 -35.00 6.72
CA ALA A 480 -7.47 -35.81 7.90
C ALA A 480 -6.70 -35.09 9.01
N ASP A 481 -5.90 -34.06 8.69
CA ASP A 481 -5.14 -33.30 9.69
C ASP A 481 -5.57 -31.84 9.74
N ALA A 482 -6.66 -31.57 10.48
CA ALA A 482 -7.25 -30.24 10.71
C ALA A 482 -6.35 -29.23 11.47
N ARG A 483 -5.03 -29.39 11.44
CA ARG A 483 -4.06 -28.59 12.21
C ARG A 483 -3.20 -27.65 11.36
N LEU A 484 -3.24 -27.76 10.03
CA LEU A 484 -2.46 -26.91 9.13
C LEU A 484 -3.38 -25.99 8.30
N PRO A 485 -2.98 -24.73 8.04
CA PRO A 485 -3.72 -23.84 7.15
C PRO A 485 -3.82 -24.41 5.74
N ARG A 486 -5.02 -24.42 5.14
CA ARG A 486 -5.24 -24.89 3.76
C ARG A 486 -4.74 -23.92 2.69
N LEU A 487 -4.56 -22.64 3.07
CA LEU A 487 -4.05 -21.59 2.19
C LEU A 487 -2.63 -21.21 2.59
N LEU A 488 -1.75 -21.03 1.60
CA LEU A 488 -0.43 -20.45 1.82
C LEU A 488 -0.54 -19.01 2.32
N LEU A 489 -1.48 -18.25 1.73
CA LEU A 489 -1.77 -16.88 2.12
C LEU A 489 -3.26 -16.57 1.95
N ALA A 490 -3.93 -16.22 3.05
CA ALA A 490 -5.31 -15.76 3.02
C ALA A 490 -5.37 -14.32 2.43
N PRO A 491 -6.00 -14.13 1.24
CA PRO A 491 -6.07 -12.83 0.61
C PRO A 491 -6.88 -11.83 1.46
N SER A 492 -6.50 -10.56 1.39
CA SER A 492 -7.24 -9.50 2.08
C SER A 492 -8.51 -9.16 1.30
N THR A 493 -9.50 -8.64 2.00
CA THR A 493 -10.78 -8.30 1.38
C THR A 493 -10.63 -7.24 0.28
N ALA A 494 -9.66 -6.32 0.43
CA ALA A 494 -9.33 -5.33 -0.58
C ALA A 494 -8.65 -5.93 -1.83
N VAL A 495 -7.87 -7.01 -1.67
CA VAL A 495 -7.28 -7.75 -2.80
C VAL A 495 -8.36 -8.49 -3.57
N LEU A 496 -9.27 -9.18 -2.87
CA LEU A 496 -10.42 -9.86 -3.49
C LEU A 496 -11.29 -8.87 -4.28
N HIS A 497 -11.57 -7.70 -3.71
CA HIS A 497 -12.31 -6.64 -4.40
C HIS A 497 -11.59 -6.16 -5.67
N ALA A 498 -10.30 -5.88 -5.60
CA ALA A 498 -9.52 -5.49 -6.77
C ALA A 498 -9.47 -6.60 -7.84
N TYR A 499 -9.42 -7.87 -7.42
CA TYR A 499 -9.40 -9.02 -8.33
C TYR A 499 -10.74 -9.17 -9.07
N VAL A 500 -11.87 -9.14 -8.35
CA VAL A 500 -13.21 -9.17 -8.97
C VAL A 500 -13.38 -8.02 -9.96
N ARG A 501 -12.92 -6.80 -9.61
CA ARG A 501 -12.96 -5.66 -10.53
C ARG A 501 -12.13 -5.90 -11.80
N ALA A 502 -10.90 -6.40 -11.66
CA ALA A 502 -10.04 -6.68 -12.81
C ALA A 502 -10.66 -7.71 -13.76
N LEU A 503 -11.23 -8.79 -13.21
CA LEU A 503 -11.94 -9.81 -13.99
C LEU A 503 -13.22 -9.27 -14.64
N GLY A 504 -14.00 -8.48 -13.91
CA GLY A 504 -15.23 -7.87 -14.37
C GLY A 504 -15.03 -6.91 -15.54
N TRP A 505 -14.02 -6.04 -15.48
CA TRP A 505 -13.66 -5.17 -16.59
C TRP A 505 -13.17 -5.92 -17.84
N MET A 506 -12.69 -7.16 -17.70
CA MET A 506 -12.34 -8.04 -18.82
C MET A 506 -13.52 -8.89 -19.32
N ALA A 507 -14.71 -8.79 -18.69
CA ALA A 507 -15.87 -9.67 -18.94
C ALA A 507 -15.57 -11.18 -18.73
N ASP A 508 -14.71 -11.51 -17.76
CA ASP A 508 -14.35 -12.89 -17.42
C ASP A 508 -15.26 -13.45 -16.31
N TYR A 509 -16.49 -13.79 -16.68
CA TYR A 509 -17.52 -14.28 -15.76
C TYR A 509 -17.16 -15.61 -15.11
N ALA A 510 -16.49 -16.50 -15.85
CA ALA A 510 -15.98 -17.76 -15.31
C ALA A 510 -14.92 -17.51 -14.21
N GLY A 511 -14.08 -16.50 -14.38
CA GLY A 511 -13.13 -16.06 -13.35
C GLY A 511 -13.85 -15.56 -12.08
N ILE A 512 -14.89 -14.74 -12.23
CA ILE A 512 -15.67 -14.23 -11.09
C ILE A 512 -16.33 -15.38 -10.33
N LEU A 513 -16.97 -16.32 -11.04
CA LEU A 513 -17.55 -17.52 -10.43
C LEU A 513 -16.49 -18.34 -9.66
N ALA A 514 -15.29 -18.51 -10.23
CA ALA A 514 -14.20 -19.21 -9.55
C ALA A 514 -13.76 -18.49 -8.26
N VAL A 515 -13.72 -17.14 -8.26
CA VAL A 515 -13.43 -16.36 -7.05
C VAL A 515 -14.53 -16.55 -5.99
N VAL A 516 -15.81 -16.56 -6.37
CA VAL A 516 -16.91 -16.76 -5.42
C VAL A 516 -16.85 -18.18 -4.83
N LYS A 517 -16.65 -19.20 -5.67
CA LYS A 517 -16.45 -20.59 -5.21
C LYS A 517 -15.28 -20.69 -4.22
N PHE A 518 -14.15 -20.06 -4.55
CA PHE A 518 -13.00 -19.97 -3.66
C PHE A 518 -13.34 -19.31 -2.31
N THR A 519 -14.08 -18.20 -2.32
CA THR A 519 -14.44 -17.50 -1.06
C THR A 519 -15.41 -18.30 -0.19
N VAL A 520 -16.26 -19.14 -0.80
CA VAL A 520 -17.15 -20.06 -0.07
C VAL A 520 -16.34 -21.23 0.51
N GLU A 521 -15.45 -21.83 -0.29
CA GLU A 521 -14.66 -23.01 0.10
C GLU A 521 -13.70 -22.73 1.27
N TYR A 522 -13.06 -21.57 1.28
CA TYR A 522 -12.07 -21.17 2.29
C TYR A 522 -12.59 -20.09 3.25
N ARG A 523 -13.90 -20.10 3.50
CA ARG A 523 -14.59 -19.12 4.34
C ARG A 523 -13.96 -18.96 5.73
N MET A 524 -13.55 -20.05 6.38
CA MET A 524 -13.04 -20.01 7.75
C MET A 524 -11.69 -19.29 7.87
N GLU A 525 -10.79 -19.54 6.91
CA GLU A 525 -9.50 -18.87 6.81
C GLU A 525 -9.66 -17.39 6.49
N LEU A 526 -10.59 -17.06 5.58
CA LEU A 526 -10.92 -15.69 5.23
C LEU A 526 -11.56 -14.93 6.40
N LEU A 527 -12.47 -15.55 7.17
CA LEU A 527 -13.05 -14.94 8.38
C LEU A 527 -11.99 -14.62 9.43
N THR A 528 -11.02 -15.52 9.62
CA THR A 528 -9.88 -15.29 10.52
C THR A 528 -9.05 -14.08 10.07
N ARG A 529 -8.82 -13.94 8.76
CA ARG A 529 -8.12 -12.80 8.18
C ARG A 529 -8.93 -11.50 8.29
N GLN A 530 -10.24 -11.57 8.05
CA GLN A 530 -11.19 -10.46 8.15
C GLN A 530 -11.26 -9.91 9.58
N ALA A 531 -11.24 -10.78 10.60
CA ALA A 531 -11.22 -10.35 12.00
C ALA A 531 -9.99 -9.48 12.37
N GLN A 532 -8.93 -9.53 11.56
CA GLN A 532 -7.72 -8.71 11.72
C GLN A 532 -7.79 -7.39 10.91
N GLU A 533 -8.75 -7.25 10.00
CA GLU A 533 -8.94 -6.07 9.15
C GLU A 533 -9.92 -5.07 9.77
N ARG A 534 -9.65 -3.77 9.63
CA ARG A 534 -10.41 -2.72 10.33
C ARG A 534 -11.75 -2.36 9.68
N ASN A 535 -11.90 -2.64 8.38
CA ASN A 535 -13.10 -2.38 7.58
C ASN A 535 -13.52 -3.64 6.80
N ALA A 536 -13.30 -4.82 7.36
CA ALA A 536 -13.49 -6.09 6.66
C ALA A 536 -14.94 -6.23 6.16
N GLU A 537 -15.92 -6.04 7.04
CA GLU A 537 -17.36 -6.19 6.72
C GLU A 537 -17.80 -5.29 5.56
N GLU A 538 -17.47 -4.00 5.61
CA GLU A 538 -17.80 -3.04 4.53
C GLU A 538 -17.09 -3.42 3.22
N MET A 539 -15.85 -3.88 3.30
CA MET A 539 -15.12 -4.34 2.12
C MET A 539 -15.67 -5.65 1.57
N VAL A 540 -16.14 -6.58 2.40
CA VAL A 540 -16.79 -7.83 1.97
C VAL A 540 -18.07 -7.47 1.24
N ARG A 541 -18.87 -6.53 1.77
CA ARG A 541 -20.06 -6.04 1.09
C ARG A 541 -19.72 -5.44 -0.26
N LYS A 542 -18.65 -4.64 -0.37
CA LYS A 542 -18.17 -4.12 -1.65
C LYS A 542 -17.72 -5.18 -2.64
N VAL A 543 -17.18 -6.32 -2.19
CA VAL A 543 -16.88 -7.46 -3.07
C VAL A 543 -18.16 -8.02 -3.68
N ILE A 544 -19.19 -8.25 -2.87
CA ILE A 544 -20.48 -8.79 -3.30
C ILE A 544 -21.18 -7.83 -4.28
N VAL A 545 -21.22 -6.55 -3.93
CA VAL A 545 -21.80 -5.50 -4.80
C VAL A 545 -21.04 -5.44 -6.12
N ALA A 546 -19.70 -5.48 -6.11
CA ALA A 546 -18.89 -5.52 -7.33
C ALA A 546 -19.20 -6.75 -8.19
N THR A 547 -19.34 -7.92 -7.58
CA THR A 547 -19.72 -9.16 -8.29
C THR A 547 -21.04 -8.99 -9.03
N ARG A 548 -22.08 -8.45 -8.37
CA ARG A 548 -23.38 -8.17 -9.01
C ARG A 548 -23.24 -7.17 -10.17
N VAL A 549 -22.57 -6.04 -9.92
CA VAL A 549 -22.35 -4.97 -10.91
C VAL A 549 -21.73 -5.48 -12.21
N PHE A 550 -20.75 -6.39 -12.12
CA PHE A 550 -20.06 -6.91 -13.30
C PHE A 550 -20.78 -8.08 -13.97
N LEU A 551 -21.57 -8.87 -13.25
CA LEU A 551 -22.35 -9.97 -13.82
C LEU A 551 -23.59 -9.46 -14.55
N GLU A 552 -24.37 -8.58 -13.90
CA GLU A 552 -25.64 -8.06 -14.45
C GLU A 552 -25.41 -6.91 -15.43
N ARG A 553 -24.41 -6.06 -15.21
CA ARG A 553 -24.12 -4.87 -16.04
C ARG A 553 -25.30 -3.93 -16.29
N SER A 554 -26.35 -4.02 -15.47
CA SER A 554 -27.57 -3.20 -15.53
C SER A 554 -27.30 -1.68 -15.52
N TRP A 555 -26.17 -1.26 -14.94
CA TRP A 555 -25.72 0.14 -14.94
C TRP A 555 -25.39 0.71 -16.32
N LEU A 556 -25.30 -0.12 -17.37
CA LEU A 556 -25.15 0.31 -18.77
C LEU A 556 -26.49 0.58 -19.47
N GLU A 557 -27.62 0.07 -18.94
CA GLU A 557 -28.95 0.20 -19.55
C GLU A 557 -29.65 1.53 -19.19
N ASN A 558 -29.25 2.16 -18.07
CA ASN A 558 -29.87 3.38 -17.52
C ASN A 558 -29.28 4.70 -18.07
N GLY A 559 -28.56 4.68 -19.19
CA GLY A 559 -28.18 5.89 -19.92
C GLY A 559 -29.37 6.39 -20.74
N ASP A 560 -29.77 7.65 -20.52
CA ASP A 560 -30.96 8.32 -21.12
C ASP A 560 -30.83 8.60 -22.64
N GLY A 561 -30.16 7.71 -23.36
CA GLY A 561 -29.83 7.76 -24.77
C GLY A 561 -30.01 6.40 -25.41
N GLY A 562 -31.21 5.83 -25.29
CA GLY A 562 -31.67 4.69 -26.07
C GLY A 562 -31.69 4.98 -27.58
N LYS A 563 -30.50 5.13 -28.17
CA LYS A 563 -30.22 4.71 -29.54
C LYS A 563 -29.24 3.56 -29.42
N VAL A 564 -29.77 2.41 -29.03
CA VAL A 564 -29.28 1.14 -29.58
C VAL A 564 -29.16 1.40 -31.08
N VAL A 565 -27.92 1.45 -31.59
CA VAL A 565 -27.65 1.48 -33.02
C VAL A 565 -28.48 0.34 -33.59
N ARG A 566 -29.59 0.69 -34.26
CA ARG A 566 -30.48 -0.27 -34.90
C ARG A 566 -29.61 -1.17 -35.76
N GLU A 567 -29.87 -2.48 -35.67
CA GLU A 567 -29.12 -3.58 -36.29
C GLU A 567 -28.96 -3.51 -37.82
N THR A 568 -29.32 -2.41 -38.48
CA THR A 568 -29.52 -2.41 -39.94
C THR A 568 -28.44 -1.72 -40.75
N ASP A 569 -27.48 -0.99 -40.19
CA ASP A 569 -26.43 -0.37 -41.00
C ASP A 569 -25.09 -0.40 -40.27
N LEU A 570 -24.27 -1.45 -40.48
CA LEU A 570 -22.80 -1.46 -40.39
C LEU A 570 -22.29 -2.90 -40.56
N GLN A 571 -21.29 -3.06 -41.43
CA GLN A 571 -20.73 -4.35 -41.86
C GLN A 571 -20.33 -5.26 -40.69
N ASP A 572 -20.72 -6.53 -40.80
CA ASP A 572 -20.55 -7.65 -39.85
C ASP A 572 -19.07 -8.07 -39.57
N GLY A 573 -18.11 -7.14 -39.67
CA GLY A 573 -16.68 -7.42 -39.62
C GLY A 573 -15.83 -6.46 -38.79
N ASP A 574 -16.39 -5.38 -38.21
CA ASP A 574 -15.57 -4.44 -37.43
C ASP A 574 -15.24 -5.00 -36.04
N ARG A 575 -13.98 -5.43 -35.92
CA ARG A 575 -13.38 -6.01 -34.71
C ARG A 575 -13.49 -5.09 -33.48
N ARG A 576 -13.61 -3.77 -33.69
CA ARG A 576 -13.74 -2.78 -32.61
C ARG A 576 -15.09 -2.89 -31.92
N LEU A 577 -16.17 -2.93 -32.71
CA LEU A 577 -17.55 -3.09 -32.25
C LEU A 577 -17.76 -4.44 -31.56
N GLN A 578 -17.18 -5.52 -32.10
CA GLN A 578 -17.24 -6.85 -31.47
C GLN A 578 -16.62 -6.86 -30.06
N ASN A 579 -15.45 -6.23 -29.89
CA ASN A 579 -14.80 -6.13 -28.58
C ASN A 579 -15.59 -5.28 -27.59
N LEU A 580 -16.16 -4.14 -28.02
CA LEU A 580 -17.02 -3.34 -27.15
C LEU A 580 -18.29 -4.08 -26.77
N ARG A 581 -18.98 -4.74 -27.72
CA ARG A 581 -20.16 -5.56 -27.43
C ARG A 581 -19.86 -6.61 -26.37
N ARG A 582 -18.76 -7.36 -26.51
CA ARG A 582 -18.32 -8.34 -25.51
C ARG A 582 -18.16 -7.73 -24.12
N LEU A 583 -17.65 -6.50 -24.04
CA LEU A 583 -17.46 -5.79 -22.78
C LEU A 583 -18.72 -5.11 -22.25
N HIS A 584 -19.83 -5.10 -22.97
CA HIS A 584 -21.12 -4.57 -22.49
C HIS A 584 -22.14 -5.68 -22.22
N LEU A 585 -21.98 -6.86 -22.85
CA LEU A 585 -22.89 -8.00 -22.68
C LEU A 585 -22.89 -8.51 -21.23
N PRO A 586 -24.06 -8.73 -20.62
CA PRO A 586 -24.17 -9.35 -19.29
C PRO A 586 -23.74 -10.81 -19.30
N ALA A 587 -23.52 -11.39 -18.11
CA ALA A 587 -23.29 -12.81 -17.94
C ALA A 587 -24.55 -13.62 -18.31
N SER A 588 -24.41 -14.92 -18.60
CA SER A 588 -25.56 -15.79 -18.80
C SER A 588 -26.41 -15.87 -17.53
N ALA A 589 -27.73 -15.94 -17.67
CA ALA A 589 -28.66 -16.06 -16.54
C ALA A 589 -28.29 -17.22 -15.60
N ASP A 590 -27.82 -18.34 -16.17
CA ASP A 590 -27.34 -19.51 -15.41
C ASP A 590 -26.14 -19.16 -14.52
N THR A 591 -25.18 -18.39 -15.04
CA THR A 591 -23.99 -17.97 -14.26
C THR A 591 -24.38 -17.03 -13.14
N VAL A 592 -25.32 -16.11 -13.39
CA VAL A 592 -25.84 -15.18 -12.36
C VAL A 592 -26.55 -15.96 -11.26
N ALA A 593 -27.44 -16.88 -11.62
CA ALA A 593 -28.18 -17.71 -10.69
C ALA A 593 -27.26 -18.61 -9.85
N GLU A 594 -26.22 -19.20 -10.45
CA GLU A 594 -25.23 -20.01 -9.73
C GLU A 594 -24.46 -19.16 -8.71
N VAL A 595 -23.99 -17.98 -9.10
CA VAL A 595 -23.27 -17.06 -8.19
C VAL A 595 -24.19 -16.57 -7.07
N GLN A 596 -25.44 -16.21 -7.39
CA GLN A 596 -26.42 -15.77 -6.40
C GLN A 596 -26.69 -16.87 -5.36
N ALA A 597 -26.93 -18.11 -5.81
CA ALA A 597 -27.16 -19.25 -4.92
C ALA A 597 -25.96 -19.46 -3.97
N LEU A 598 -24.73 -19.36 -4.46
CA LEU A 598 -23.53 -19.46 -3.64
C LEU A 598 -23.44 -18.34 -2.60
N ILE A 599 -23.78 -17.10 -2.95
CA ILE A 599 -23.74 -15.96 -2.01
C ILE A 599 -24.80 -16.11 -0.92
N GLU A 600 -26.00 -16.57 -1.28
CA GLU A 600 -27.11 -16.79 -0.34
C GLU A 600 -26.83 -17.92 0.66
N THR A 601 -25.93 -18.87 0.34
CA THR A 601 -25.51 -19.91 1.32
C THR A 601 -24.72 -19.35 2.51
N VAL A 602 -24.18 -18.12 2.41
CA VAL A 602 -23.32 -17.53 3.43
C VAL A 602 -24.06 -16.41 4.18
N PRO A 603 -24.52 -16.65 5.43
CA PRO A 603 -25.35 -15.69 6.15
C PRO A 603 -24.63 -14.37 6.48
N GLU A 604 -23.30 -14.39 6.67
CA GLU A 604 -22.52 -13.19 6.98
C GLU A 604 -22.46 -12.17 5.83
N TRP A 605 -22.80 -12.60 4.61
CA TRP A 605 -22.74 -11.76 3.41
C TRP A 605 -23.98 -10.89 3.20
N GLN A 606 -25.01 -11.08 4.03
CA GLN A 606 -26.27 -10.31 4.00
C GLN A 606 -27.02 -10.46 2.66
N GLY A 607 -26.89 -11.62 2.00
CA GLY A 607 -27.58 -11.95 0.75
C GLY A 607 -27.08 -11.17 -0.48
N TRP A 608 -27.82 -11.26 -1.58
CA TRP A 608 -27.52 -10.56 -2.83
C TRP A 608 -27.50 -9.02 -2.62
N ALA A 609 -26.70 -8.31 -3.42
CA ALA A 609 -26.64 -6.85 -3.34
C ALA A 609 -27.98 -6.22 -3.75
N SER A 610 -28.39 -5.13 -3.12
CA SER A 610 -29.60 -4.35 -3.48
C SER A 610 -29.33 -3.38 -4.64
N ASP A 611 -30.38 -2.88 -5.29
CA ASP A 611 -30.24 -1.92 -6.41
C ASP A 611 -29.64 -0.60 -5.95
N GLU A 612 -30.01 -0.12 -4.75
CA GLU A 612 -29.44 1.10 -4.15
C GLU A 612 -27.91 0.98 -3.96
N GLU A 613 -27.43 -0.17 -3.49
CA GLU A 613 -25.99 -0.41 -3.32
C GLU A 613 -25.25 -0.48 -4.65
N VAL A 614 -25.88 -1.05 -5.69
CA VAL A 614 -25.35 -1.07 -7.05
C VAL A 614 -25.23 0.35 -7.60
N GLU A 615 -26.26 1.18 -7.44
CA GLU A 615 -26.24 2.58 -7.86
C GLU A 615 -25.18 3.40 -7.11
N GLU A 616 -25.08 3.25 -5.78
CA GLU A 616 -24.05 3.91 -4.98
C GLU A 616 -22.65 3.51 -5.46
N TYR A 617 -22.44 2.22 -5.74
CA TYR A 617 -21.16 1.70 -6.22
C TYR A 617 -20.82 2.21 -7.63
N CYS A 618 -21.80 2.27 -8.53
CA CYS A 618 -21.67 2.83 -9.88
C CYS A 618 -21.56 4.35 -9.91
N SER A 619 -21.78 5.04 -8.78
CA SER A 619 -21.53 6.47 -8.67
C SER A 619 -20.04 6.84 -8.71
N ASP A 620 -19.12 5.89 -8.67
CA ASP A 620 -17.69 6.13 -8.81
C ASP A 620 -17.33 6.66 -10.23
N TRP A 621 -16.33 7.54 -10.33
CA TRP A 621 -15.88 8.14 -11.59
C TRP A 621 -15.56 7.11 -12.67
N ARG A 622 -15.14 5.89 -12.30
CA ARG A 622 -14.80 4.81 -13.24
C ARG A 622 -15.98 4.35 -14.09
N PHE A 623 -17.18 4.33 -13.52
CA PHE A 623 -18.41 3.91 -14.20
C PHE A 623 -19.08 5.07 -14.93
N ARG A 624 -19.11 6.27 -14.33
CA ARG A 624 -19.72 7.47 -14.94
C ARG A 624 -19.20 7.77 -16.34
N HIS A 625 -17.87 7.74 -16.53
CA HIS A 625 -17.26 8.07 -17.82
C HIS A 625 -17.54 7.03 -18.91
N VAL A 626 -17.84 5.78 -18.54
CA VAL A 626 -18.25 4.75 -19.51
C VAL A 626 -19.71 4.96 -19.91
N ARG A 627 -20.56 5.37 -18.94
CA ARG A 627 -21.98 5.66 -19.15
C ARG A 627 -22.24 6.95 -19.93
N ASP A 628 -21.45 8.00 -19.68
CA ASP A 628 -21.64 9.31 -20.30
C ASP A 628 -21.18 9.34 -21.78
N MET A 629 -20.53 8.27 -22.27
CA MET A 629 -20.07 8.11 -23.67
C MET A 629 -20.64 6.88 -24.40
N SER A 630 -21.46 6.07 -23.72
CA SER A 630 -22.28 5.00 -24.30
C SER A 630 -23.65 5.54 -24.67
#